data_AF-A0A2D9CAA1-F1
#
_entry.id   AF-A0A2D9CAA1-F1
#
_cell.length_a   1.000
_cell.length_b   1.000
_cell.length_c   1.000
_cell.angle_alpha   90.00
_cell.angle_beta   90.00
_cell.angle_gamma   90.00
#
_symmetry.space_group_name_H-M   'P 1'
#
loop_
_entity.id
_entity.type
_entity.pdbx_description
1 polymer ?
#
loop_
_entity_poly.entity_id
_entity_poly.type
_entity_poly.pdbx_seq_one_letter_code
_entity_poly.pdbx_strand_id
1 'polypeptide(L)'
;MIDYKFNEHNTIEQIKRYIDNTYEQHYAAGKQQATEMVIDAGHGDGFCMGNIIKYAIRYGKKPDSVTGEYKNQGDLLKIIHYAIIAIHLWTEDKTHGK
;
A
#
# COMPACT_ATOMS: atom_id res chain seq x y z
N MET A 1 -23.85 13.29 -0.28
CA MET A 1 -22.52 13.08 0.32
C MET A 1 -22.74 12.20 1.55
N ILE A 2 -21.99 11.12 1.72
CA ILE A 2 -22.13 10.23 2.88
C ILE A 2 -21.43 10.89 4.06
N ASP A 3 -22.11 10.99 5.20
CA ASP A 3 -21.50 11.43 6.45
C ASP A 3 -20.83 10.24 7.15
N TYR A 4 -19.51 10.29 7.20
CA TYR A 4 -18.64 9.19 7.61
C TYR A 4 -18.36 9.28 9.11
N LYS A 5 -18.83 8.30 9.88
CA LYS A 5 -18.77 8.30 11.36
C LYS A 5 -17.34 8.33 11.92
N PHE A 6 -16.38 7.78 11.19
CA PHE A 6 -14.99 7.61 11.63
C PHE A 6 -14.01 8.50 10.86
N ASN A 7 -14.51 9.56 10.22
CA ASN A 7 -13.70 10.50 9.45
C ASN A 7 -13.01 9.86 8.22
N GLU A 8 -13.62 8.83 7.64
CA GLU A 8 -13.08 8.03 6.54
C GLU A 8 -12.68 8.91 5.34
N HIS A 9 -13.42 9.98 5.08
CA HIS A 9 -13.09 10.95 4.05
C HIS A 9 -11.64 11.47 4.17
N ASN A 10 -11.25 11.95 5.35
CA ASN A 10 -9.91 12.46 5.59
C ASN A 10 -8.85 11.35 5.57
N THR A 11 -9.20 10.14 6.04
CA THR A 11 -8.31 8.99 5.99
C THR A 11 -8.02 8.56 4.55
N ILE A 12 -9.04 8.54 3.68
CA ILE A 12 -8.89 8.23 2.25
C ILE A 12 -7.98 9.26 1.58
N GLU A 13 -8.15 10.55 1.87
CA GLU A 13 -7.26 11.60 1.37
C GLU A 13 -5.82 11.45 1.86
N GLN A 14 -5.61 11.02 3.10
CA GLN A 14 -4.28 10.70 3.62
C GLN A 14 -3.64 9.51 2.90
N ILE A 15 -4.42 8.45 2.64
CA ILE A 15 -3.98 7.29 1.86
C ILE A 15 -3.56 7.75 0.46
N LYS A 16 -4.38 8.55 -0.21
CA LYS A 16 -4.06 9.09 -1.54
C LYS A 16 -2.72 9.83 -1.54
N ARG A 17 -2.53 10.79 -0.64
CA ARG A 17 -1.26 11.53 -0.52
C ARG A 17 -0.05 10.62 -0.27
N TYR A 18 -0.22 9.59 0.57
CA TYR A 18 0.84 8.61 0.80
C TYR A 18 1.23 7.87 -0.48
N ILE A 19 0.23 7.45 -1.28
CA ILE A 19 0.45 6.77 -2.56
C ILE A 19 1.13 7.71 -3.56
N ASP A 20 0.61 8.93 -3.72
CA ASP A 20 1.18 9.94 -4.63
C ASP A 20 2.68 10.15 -4.33
N ASN A 21 3.02 10.38 -3.06
CA ASN A 21 4.41 10.54 -2.62
C ASN A 21 5.27 9.30 -2.88
N THR A 22 4.69 8.10 -2.76
CA THR A 22 5.39 6.85 -3.06
C THR A 22 5.74 6.77 -4.54
N TYR A 23 4.82 7.16 -5.42
CA TYR A 23 5.08 7.25 -6.86
C TYR A 23 6.12 8.32 -7.18
N GLU A 24 6.01 9.52 -6.63
CA GLU A 24 7.01 10.58 -6.84
C GLU A 24 8.43 10.09 -6.48
N GLN A 25 8.60 9.41 -5.35
CA GLN A 25 9.90 8.86 -4.93
C GLN A 25 10.45 7.78 -5.87
N HIS A 26 9.58 6.93 -6.42
CA HIS A 26 10.02 5.84 -7.29
C HIS A 26 10.25 6.26 -8.74
N TYR A 27 9.42 7.15 -9.28
CA TYR A 27 9.45 7.54 -10.69
C TYR A 27 10.23 8.84 -10.97
N ALA A 28 10.63 9.62 -9.95
CA ALA A 28 11.45 10.82 -10.14
C ALA A 28 12.80 10.58 -10.85
N ALA A 29 13.28 9.34 -10.89
CA ALA A 29 14.55 8.96 -11.54
C ALA A 29 14.39 7.99 -12.73
N GLY A 30 13.15 7.76 -13.23
CA GLY A 30 12.91 6.87 -14.36
C GLY A 30 13.24 5.39 -14.12
N LYS A 31 13.31 4.96 -12.85
CA LYS A 31 13.58 3.56 -12.48
C LYS A 31 12.25 2.81 -12.35
N GLN A 32 12.15 1.68 -13.04
CA GLN A 32 11.04 0.73 -12.88
C GLN A 32 10.98 0.28 -11.41
N GLN A 33 9.79 0.27 -10.83
CA GLN A 33 9.60 -0.05 -9.42
C GLN A 33 9.84 -1.56 -9.22
N ALA A 34 10.46 -1.94 -8.10
CA ALA A 34 10.63 -3.36 -7.77
C ALA A 34 9.29 -4.12 -7.74
N THR A 35 8.20 -3.44 -7.33
CA THR A 35 6.84 -3.97 -7.38
C THR A 35 6.42 -4.34 -8.81
N GLU A 36 6.65 -3.45 -9.78
CA GLU A 36 6.32 -3.70 -11.19
C GLU A 36 7.08 -4.92 -11.72
N MET A 37 8.40 -4.99 -11.48
CA MET A 37 9.21 -6.14 -11.91
C MET A 37 8.70 -7.47 -11.34
N VAL A 38 8.23 -7.48 -10.09
CA VAL A 38 7.69 -8.69 -9.45
C VAL A 38 6.31 -9.06 -9.99
N ILE A 39 5.48 -8.07 -10.32
CA ILE A 39 4.18 -8.28 -10.97
C ILE A 39 4.39 -8.81 -12.40
N ASP A 40 5.29 -8.21 -13.17
CA ASP A 40 5.64 -8.63 -14.53
C ASP A 40 6.16 -10.08 -14.57
N ALA A 41 6.85 -10.51 -13.51
CA ALA A 41 7.31 -11.88 -13.33
C ALA A 41 6.21 -12.89 -12.91
N GLY A 42 4.96 -12.44 -12.72
CA GLY A 42 3.83 -13.30 -12.34
C GLY A 42 3.76 -13.63 -10.85
N HIS A 43 4.42 -12.85 -9.98
CA HIS A 43 4.45 -13.08 -8.53
C HIS A 43 3.74 -11.99 -7.72
N GLY A 44 2.88 -11.19 -8.37
CA GLY A 44 2.20 -10.03 -7.76
C GLY A 44 1.37 -10.36 -6.52
N ASP A 45 0.51 -11.37 -6.58
CA ASP A 45 -0.39 -11.74 -5.46
C ASP A 45 0.39 -12.13 -4.20
N GLY A 46 1.34 -13.06 -4.36
CA GLY A 46 2.20 -13.51 -3.26
C GLY A 46 3.02 -12.36 -2.68
N PHE A 47 3.51 -11.46 -3.53
CA PHE A 47 4.26 -10.29 -3.11
C PHE A 47 3.41 -9.30 -2.30
N CYS A 48 2.20 -8.98 -2.75
CA CYS A 48 1.27 -8.12 -2.03
C CYS A 48 0.89 -8.72 -0.67
N MET A 49 0.49 -9.99 -0.64
CA MET A 49 0.11 -10.68 0.60
C MET A 49 1.27 -10.80 1.58
N GLY A 50 2.48 -11.12 1.09
CA GLY A 50 3.69 -11.16 1.91
C GLY A 50 4.01 -9.81 2.56
N ASN A 51 3.83 -8.71 1.82
CA ASN A 51 4.00 -7.37 2.36
C ASN A 51 2.93 -7.00 3.40
N ILE A 52 1.66 -7.33 3.15
CA ILE A 52 0.58 -7.13 4.12
C ILE A 52 0.91 -7.83 5.44
N ILE A 53 1.27 -9.12 5.38
CA ILE A 53 1.64 -9.92 6.56
C ILE A 53 2.86 -9.30 7.27
N LYS A 54 3.90 -8.92 6.52
CA LYS A 54 5.10 -8.28 7.06
C LYS A 54 4.76 -7.03 7.88
N TYR A 55 3.94 -6.13 7.34
CA TYR A 55 3.59 -4.88 8.04
C TYR A 55 2.59 -5.10 9.16
N ALA A 56 1.66 -6.05 9.03
CA ALA A 56 0.76 -6.44 10.11
C ALA A 56 1.54 -6.98 11.32
N ILE A 57 2.52 -7.85 11.10
CA ILE A 57 3.39 -8.40 12.15
C ILE A 57 4.29 -7.32 12.77
N ARG A 58 4.67 -6.29 12.00
CA ARG A 58 5.56 -5.20 12.44
C ARG A 58 4.84 -4.13 13.25
N TYR A 59 3.55 -3.90 13.01
CA TYR A 59 2.77 -2.91 13.72
C TYR A 59 2.85 -3.12 15.25
N GLY A 60 3.22 -2.09 16.01
CA GLY A 60 3.43 -2.20 17.45
C GLY A 60 4.84 -2.67 17.87
N LYS A 61 5.71 -3.06 16.94
CA LYS A 61 7.07 -3.56 17.24
C LYS A 61 8.20 -2.60 16.89
N LYS A 62 7.92 -1.57 16.09
CA LYS A 62 8.88 -0.51 15.76
C LYS A 62 8.26 0.85 16.09
N PRO A 63 8.99 1.75 16.76
CA PRO A 63 8.53 3.11 16.96
C PRO A 63 8.45 3.83 15.61
N ASP A 64 7.49 4.73 15.50
CA ASP A 64 7.41 5.70 14.44
C ASP A 64 8.63 6.63 14.49
N SER A 65 9.24 6.90 13.33
CA SER A 65 10.47 7.68 13.26
C SER A 65 10.26 9.17 13.54
N VAL A 66 9.01 9.65 13.49
CA VAL A 66 8.64 11.04 13.74
C VAL A 66 8.11 11.21 15.16
N THR A 67 7.16 10.36 15.57
CA THR A 67 6.49 10.51 16.88
C THR A 67 7.13 9.70 18.01
N GLY A 68 7.95 8.69 17.69
CA GLY A 68 8.49 7.74 18.66
C GLY A 68 7.47 6.72 19.17
N GLU A 69 6.20 6.79 18.76
CA GLU A 69 5.15 5.87 19.20
C GLU A 69 5.22 4.52 18.47
N TYR A 70 4.98 3.42 19.18
CA TYR A 70 4.97 2.08 18.55
C TYR A 70 3.74 1.83 17.65
N LYS A 71 2.72 2.69 17.74
CA LYS A 71 1.54 2.67 16.85
C LYS A 71 1.84 3.41 15.56
N ASN A 72 2.61 2.77 14.69
CA ASN A 72 3.09 3.37 13.46
C ASN A 72 1.98 3.39 12.38
N GLN A 73 1.40 4.57 12.13
CA GLN A 73 0.42 4.75 11.05
C GLN A 73 1.00 4.41 9.66
N GLY A 74 2.30 4.57 9.47
CA GLY A 74 2.99 4.22 8.24
C GLY A 74 2.99 2.72 7.92
N ASP A 75 2.85 1.84 8.90
CA ASP A 75 2.65 0.41 8.64
C ASP A 75 1.21 0.14 8.16
N LEU A 76 0.21 0.82 8.71
CA LEU A 76 -1.19 0.73 8.24
C LEU A 76 -1.34 1.26 6.82
N LEU A 77 -0.72 2.41 6.50
CA LEU A 77 -0.72 2.97 5.15
C LEU A 77 -0.09 2.02 4.13
N LYS A 78 0.98 1.30 4.50
CA LYS A 78 1.59 0.29 3.64
C LYS A 78 0.65 -0.90 3.43
N ILE A 79 0.01 -1.41 4.49
CA ILE A 79 -0.99 -2.48 4.37
C ILE A 79 -2.08 -2.08 3.37
N ILE A 80 -2.63 -0.88 3.51
CA ILE A 80 -3.67 -0.36 2.61
C ILE A 80 -3.15 -0.23 1.17
N HIS A 81 -1.93 0.29 0.98
CA HIS A 81 -1.33 0.41 -0.35
C HIS A 81 -1.18 -0.94 -1.06
N TYR A 82 -0.65 -1.96 -0.37
CA TYR A 82 -0.55 -3.31 -0.95
C TYR A 82 -1.91 -3.98 -1.16
N ALA A 83 -2.90 -3.69 -0.31
CA ALA A 83 -4.27 -4.16 -0.53
C ALA A 83 -4.89 -3.54 -1.79
N ILE A 84 -4.67 -2.25 -2.04
CA ILE A 84 -5.13 -1.57 -3.27
C ILE A 84 -4.49 -2.20 -4.51
N ILE A 85 -3.18 -2.48 -4.48
CA ILE A 85 -2.50 -3.16 -5.59
C ILE A 85 -3.07 -4.56 -5.81
N ALA A 86 -3.28 -5.34 -4.74
CA ALA A 86 -3.87 -6.69 -4.85
C ALA A 86 -5.29 -6.66 -5.45
N ILE A 87 -6.12 -5.66 -5.08
CA ILE A 87 -7.45 -5.48 -5.68
C ILE A 87 -7.34 -5.17 -7.18
N HIS A 88 -6.37 -4.35 -7.58
CA HIS A 88 -6.11 -4.07 -8.98
C HIS A 88 -5.72 -5.34 -9.75
N LEU A 89 -4.76 -6.12 -9.23
CA LEU A 89 -4.34 -7.39 -9.84
C LEU A 89 -5.52 -8.38 -9.97
N TRP A 90 -6.30 -8.53 -8.91
CA TRP A 90 -7.50 -9.38 -8.94
C TRP A 90 -8.50 -8.92 -10.01
N THR A 91 -8.67 -7.60 -10.18
CA THR A 91 -9.57 -7.04 -11.20
C THR A 91 -9.03 -7.33 -12.60
N GLU A 92 -7.75 -7.08 -12.85
CA GLU A 92 -7.08 -7.35 -14.13
C GLU A 92 -7.15 -8.83 -14.51
N ASP A 93 -6.92 -9.75 -13.57
CA ASP A 93 -7.04 -11.19 -13.82
C ASP A 93 -8.48 -11.59 -14.22
N LYS A 94 -9.50 -10.96 -13.62
CA LYS A 94 -10.91 -11.24 -13.92
C LYS A 94 -11.40 -10.58 -15.20
N THR A 95 -10.84 -9.45 -15.62
CA THR A 95 -11.23 -8.74 -16.84
C THR A 95 -10.48 -9.22 -18.07
N HIS A 96 -9.20 -9.60 -17.92
CA HIS A 96 -8.35 -10.03 -19.03
C HIS A 96 -8.24 -11.55 -19.19
N GLY A 97 -8.95 -12.33 -18.38
CA GLY A 97 -9.14 -13.76 -18.61
C GLY A 97 -7.82 -14.53 -18.69
N LYS A 98 -7.09 -14.58 -17.58
CA LYS A 98 -6.20 -15.71 -17.31
C LYS A 98 -6.94 -16.76 -16.47
#